data_AF-A0A7X3XBM4-F1
#
_entry.id   AF-A0A7X3XBM4-F1
#
_cell.length_a   1.000
_cell.length_b   1.000
_cell.length_c   1.000
_cell.angle_alpha   90.00
_cell.angle_beta   90.00
_cell.angle_gamma   90.00
#
_symmetry.space_group_name_H-M   'P 1'
#
loop_
_entity.id
_entity.type
_entity.pdbx_description
1 polymer ?
#
loop_
_entity_poly.entity_id
_entity_poly.type
_entity_poly.pdbx_seq_one_letter_code
_entity_poly.pdbx_strand_id
1 'polypeptide(L)'
;PRAAVTAGQIAEDAEFFSFGTNDLTQTTYGFSRDDAAKFTGFYRDHELLAFDPFAVLDREGVGAVMRLAMREGRATRPDIKLGICGEHGGEPSSVEFCHHLGLNYVSCSPYRVAIARLAAAQAALNAGGEQPADKPKKKAAKPRARRGTAATAPARSKARARSRTTRSRR
;
A
#
# COMPACT_ATOMS: atom_id res chain seq x y z
N PRO A 1 10.55 0.03 -1.69
CA PRO A 1 11.14 -0.52 -0.43
C PRO A 1 10.85 0.30 0.84
N ARG A 2 11.17 1.61 0.89
CA ARG A 2 10.95 2.43 2.10
C ARG A 2 9.51 2.36 2.64
N ALA A 3 8.51 2.45 1.76
CA ALA A 3 7.11 2.36 2.14
C ALA A 3 6.76 1.06 2.90
N ALA A 4 7.41 -0.06 2.56
CA ALA A 4 7.22 -1.32 3.29
C ALA A 4 7.83 -1.28 4.70
N VAL A 5 9.03 -0.70 4.83
CA VAL A 5 9.72 -0.56 6.12
C VAL A 5 8.96 0.34 7.08
N THR A 6 8.31 1.39 6.57
CA THR A 6 7.51 2.34 7.36
C THR A 6 6.01 2.13 7.20
N ALA A 7 5.57 0.93 6.81
CA ALA A 7 4.17 0.69 6.43
C ALA A 7 3.18 0.93 7.58
N GLY A 8 3.63 0.77 8.84
CA GLY A 8 2.81 1.09 10.01
C GLY A 8 2.37 2.56 10.05
N GLN A 9 3.25 3.50 9.72
CA GLN A 9 2.92 4.93 9.64
C GLN A 9 1.98 5.22 8.48
N ILE A 10 2.20 4.57 7.33
CA ILE A 10 1.36 4.75 6.14
C ILE A 10 -0.07 4.26 6.42
N ALA A 11 -0.22 3.17 7.19
CA ALA A 11 -1.51 2.58 7.53
C ALA A 11 -2.37 3.42 8.50
N GLU A 12 -1.81 4.46 9.12
CA GLU A 12 -2.59 5.42 9.91
C GLU A 12 -3.65 6.10 9.02
N ASP A 13 -3.22 6.55 7.83
CA ASP A 13 -4.08 7.23 6.86
C ASP A 13 -4.64 6.27 5.80
N ALA A 14 -3.84 5.32 5.30
CA ALA A 14 -4.23 4.45 4.20
C ALA A 14 -5.26 3.39 4.62
N GLU A 15 -6.33 3.26 3.83
CA GLU A 15 -7.39 2.27 4.06
C GLU A 15 -7.12 0.92 3.38
N PHE A 16 -6.21 0.91 2.40
CA PHE A 16 -5.75 -0.27 1.69
C PHE A 16 -4.31 -0.10 1.19
N PHE A 17 -3.62 -1.20 0.96
CA PHE A 17 -2.38 -1.24 0.19
C PHE A 17 -2.60 -1.98 -1.12
N SER A 18 -2.06 -1.42 -2.20
CA SER A 18 -1.88 -2.15 -3.46
C SER A 18 -0.38 -2.24 -3.74
N PHE A 19 0.15 -3.45 -3.74
CA PHE A 19 1.55 -3.70 -4.06
C PHE A 19 1.76 -3.53 -5.57
N GLY A 20 2.42 -2.43 -5.94
CA GLY A 20 2.97 -2.23 -7.29
C GLY A 20 4.26 -3.03 -7.42
N THR A 21 4.14 -4.33 -7.72
CA THR A 21 5.30 -5.23 -7.67
C THR A 21 6.28 -5.02 -8.80
N ASN A 22 5.90 -4.40 -9.91
CA ASN A 22 6.86 -4.01 -10.95
C ASN A 22 7.93 -3.05 -10.37
N ASP A 23 7.52 -1.92 -9.80
CA ASP A 23 8.44 -0.94 -9.18
C ASP A 23 9.12 -1.50 -7.94
N LEU A 24 8.40 -2.34 -7.17
CA LEU A 24 8.96 -2.97 -5.99
C LEU A 24 10.09 -3.94 -6.36
N THR A 25 9.93 -4.74 -7.41
CA THR A 25 10.98 -5.60 -7.97
C THR A 25 12.16 -4.76 -8.44
N GLN A 26 11.91 -3.70 -9.23
CA GLN A 26 12.98 -2.81 -9.71
C GLN A 26 13.85 -2.29 -8.57
N THR A 27 13.20 -1.78 -7.52
CA THR A 27 13.90 -1.17 -6.39
C THR A 27 14.46 -2.17 -5.38
N THR A 28 14.00 -3.43 -5.39
CA THR A 28 14.53 -4.49 -4.52
C THR A 28 15.75 -5.16 -5.16
N TYR A 29 15.70 -5.44 -6.46
CA TYR A 29 16.83 -5.99 -7.22
C TYR A 29 17.86 -4.93 -7.64
N GLY A 30 17.48 -3.65 -7.67
CA GLY A 30 18.28 -2.60 -8.31
C GLY A 30 18.27 -2.68 -9.84
N PHE A 31 17.23 -3.27 -10.42
CA PHE A 31 17.08 -3.44 -11.86
C PHE A 31 16.21 -2.33 -12.45
N SER A 32 16.72 -1.64 -13.47
CA SER A 32 15.89 -0.85 -14.38
C SER A 32 15.12 -1.82 -15.27
N ARG A 33 13.78 -1.76 -15.28
CA ARG A 33 12.95 -2.67 -16.09
C ARG A 33 13.29 -2.57 -17.58
N ASP A 34 13.52 -1.35 -18.06
CA ASP A 34 13.80 -1.08 -19.48
C ASP A 34 15.19 -1.58 -19.91
N ASP A 35 16.11 -1.78 -18.96
CA ASP A 35 17.46 -2.25 -19.22
C ASP A 35 17.68 -3.72 -18.84
N ALA A 36 16.86 -4.25 -17.93
CA ALA A 36 17.02 -5.59 -17.36
C ALA A 36 17.03 -6.68 -18.43
N ALA A 37 16.17 -6.55 -19.45
CA ALA A 37 16.07 -7.52 -20.53
C ALA A 37 17.41 -7.77 -21.27
N LYS A 38 18.36 -6.82 -21.22
CA LYS A 38 19.69 -6.94 -21.84
C LYS A 38 20.59 -7.96 -21.15
N PHE A 39 20.34 -8.28 -19.88
CA PHE A 39 21.20 -9.17 -19.09
C PHE A 39 20.46 -10.25 -18.29
N THR A 40 19.15 -10.13 -18.06
CA THR A 40 18.38 -11.15 -17.32
C THR A 40 18.36 -12.49 -18.03
N GLY A 41 18.39 -12.51 -19.37
CA GLY A 41 18.57 -13.73 -20.16
C GLY A 41 19.89 -14.45 -19.82
N PHE A 42 20.99 -13.71 -19.88
CA PHE A 42 22.33 -14.21 -19.52
C PHE A 42 22.36 -14.74 -18.07
N TYR A 43 21.72 -14.05 -17.12
CA TYR A 43 21.64 -14.49 -15.72
C TYR A 43 20.87 -15.81 -15.57
N ARG A 44 19.81 -16.04 -16.36
CA ARG A 44 19.11 -17.33 -16.34
C ARG A 44 19.92 -18.45 -16.97
N ASP A 45 20.59 -18.17 -18.09
CA ASP A 45 21.41 -19.17 -18.80
C ASP A 45 22.61 -19.64 -17.96
N HIS A 46 23.05 -18.81 -17.00
CA HIS A 46 24.14 -19.11 -16.06
C HIS A 46 23.63 -19.43 -14.65
N GLU A 47 22.33 -19.72 -14.50
CA GLU A 47 21.70 -20.14 -13.24
C GLU A 47 21.86 -19.13 -12.07
N LEU A 48 22.16 -17.87 -12.39
CA LEU A 48 22.19 -16.76 -11.43
C LEU A 48 20.78 -16.30 -11.05
N LEU A 49 19.81 -16.49 -11.95
CA LEU A 49 18.38 -16.31 -11.71
C LEU A 49 17.60 -17.53 -12.19
N ALA A 50 16.69 -18.04 -11.35
CA ALA A 50 15.83 -19.16 -11.74
C ALA A 50 14.72 -18.74 -12.73
N PHE A 51 14.30 -17.47 -12.69
CA PHE A 51 13.20 -16.94 -13.50
C PHE A 51 13.40 -15.43 -13.74
N ASP A 52 12.61 -14.87 -14.65
CA ASP A 52 12.54 -13.41 -14.80
C ASP A 52 11.75 -12.81 -13.62
N PRO A 53 12.38 -11.99 -12.75
CA PRO A 53 11.73 -11.45 -11.56
C PRO A 53 10.65 -10.40 -11.87
N PHE A 54 10.51 -9.96 -13.13
CA PHE A 54 9.42 -9.10 -13.60
C PHE A 54 8.21 -9.89 -14.12
N ALA A 55 8.39 -11.17 -14.44
CA ALA A 55 7.31 -12.05 -14.87
C ALA A 55 6.78 -12.90 -13.71
N VAL A 56 7.68 -13.44 -12.89
CA VAL A 56 7.37 -14.28 -11.72
C VAL A 56 7.85 -13.57 -10.46
N LEU A 57 6.95 -13.45 -9.48
CA LEU A 57 7.23 -12.75 -8.24
C LEU A 57 8.29 -13.49 -7.42
N ASP A 58 9.40 -12.79 -7.15
CA ASP A 58 10.43 -13.26 -6.22
C ASP A 58 9.85 -13.40 -4.80
N ARG A 59 9.73 -14.65 -4.34
CA ARG A 59 9.14 -14.99 -3.04
C ARG A 59 10.07 -14.70 -1.86
N GLU A 60 11.38 -14.70 -2.10
CA GLU A 60 12.40 -14.57 -1.05
C GLU A 60 12.72 -13.11 -0.76
N GLY A 61 13.07 -12.34 -1.79
CA GLY A 61 13.40 -10.92 -1.65
C GLY A 61 12.16 -10.03 -1.65
N VAL A 62 11.53 -9.84 -2.82
CA VAL A 62 10.34 -8.98 -2.97
C VAL A 62 9.21 -9.44 -2.05
N GLY A 63 9.00 -10.75 -1.93
CA GLY A 63 8.04 -11.36 -1.01
C GLY A 63 8.34 -11.05 0.46
N ALA A 64 9.61 -10.96 0.88
CA ALA A 64 9.95 -10.54 2.25
C ALA A 64 9.61 -9.06 2.49
N VAL A 65 9.84 -8.21 1.50
CA VAL A 65 9.45 -6.79 1.57
C VAL A 65 7.92 -6.66 1.67
N MET A 66 7.16 -7.46 0.92
CA MET A 66 5.70 -7.52 1.04
C MET A 66 5.27 -8.00 2.44
N ARG A 67 5.84 -9.10 2.95
CA ARG A 67 5.55 -9.61 4.31
C ARG A 67 5.77 -8.55 5.39
N LEU A 68 6.86 -7.80 5.29
CA LEU A 68 7.16 -6.68 6.20
C LEU A 68 6.05 -5.63 6.15
N ALA A 69 5.70 -5.15 4.95
CA ALA A 69 4.66 -4.14 4.78
C ALA A 69 3.31 -4.59 5.34
N MET A 70 2.94 -5.86 5.10
CA MET A 70 1.68 -6.44 5.57
C MET A 70 1.65 -6.56 7.09
N ARG A 71 2.76 -6.97 7.71
CA ARG A 71 2.89 -7.07 9.16
C ARG A 71 2.71 -5.70 9.82
N GLU A 72 3.51 -4.72 9.40
CA GLU A 72 3.46 -3.37 9.98
C GLU A 72 2.12 -2.68 9.70
N GLY A 73 1.58 -2.84 8.48
CA GLY A 73 0.29 -2.27 8.12
C GLY A 73 -0.87 -2.86 8.94
N ARG A 74 -0.87 -4.18 9.18
CA ARG A 74 -1.88 -4.84 10.02
C ARG A 74 -1.71 -4.51 11.51
N ALA A 75 -0.49 -4.25 11.97
CA ALA A 75 -0.23 -3.82 13.35
C ALA A 75 -0.90 -2.47 13.64
N THR A 76 -0.87 -1.53 12.68
CA THR A 76 -1.56 -0.24 12.81
C THR A 76 -3.05 -0.32 12.48
N ARG A 77 -3.43 -1.01 11.39
CA ARG A 77 -4.81 -1.14 10.91
C ARG A 77 -5.16 -2.62 10.64
N PRO A 78 -5.69 -3.35 11.64
CA PRO A 78 -5.90 -4.80 11.53
C PRO A 78 -6.80 -5.26 10.38
N ASP A 79 -7.72 -4.41 9.93
CA ASP A 79 -8.66 -4.72 8.84
C ASP A 79 -8.26 -4.14 7.47
N ILE A 80 -7.06 -3.55 7.35
CA ILE A 80 -6.54 -2.98 6.10
C ILE A 80 -6.68 -3.97 4.94
N LYS A 81 -7.15 -3.48 3.81
CA LYS A 81 -7.28 -4.29 2.59
C LYS A 81 -5.93 -4.33 1.89
N LEU A 82 -5.49 -5.51 1.51
CA LEU A 82 -4.18 -5.74 0.89
C LEU A 82 -4.40 -6.39 -0.48
N GLY A 83 -3.81 -5.83 -1.53
CA GLY A 83 -3.85 -6.45 -2.84
C GLY A 83 -2.59 -6.18 -3.64
N ILE A 84 -2.51 -6.73 -4.83
CA ILE A 84 -1.38 -6.60 -5.76
C ILE A 84 -1.91 -6.14 -7.11
N CYS A 85 -1.12 -5.33 -7.81
CA CYS A 85 -1.36 -4.93 -9.19
C CYS A 85 -0.11 -5.16 -10.04
N GLY A 86 -0.31 -5.25 -11.36
CA GLY A 86 0.77 -5.45 -12.33
C GLY A 86 0.80 -6.87 -12.90
N GLU A 87 1.92 -7.22 -13.50
CA GLU A 87 2.06 -8.46 -14.29
C GLU A 87 1.96 -9.72 -13.43
N HIS A 88 2.57 -9.67 -12.23
CA HIS A 88 2.52 -10.73 -11.23
C HIS A 88 1.08 -11.06 -10.77
N GLY A 89 0.16 -10.10 -10.82
CA GLY A 89 -1.24 -10.31 -10.45
C GLY A 89 -2.01 -11.25 -11.39
N GLY A 90 -1.42 -11.60 -12.54
CA GLY A 90 -1.98 -12.54 -13.52
C GLY A 90 -1.08 -13.74 -13.80
N GLU A 91 0.01 -13.92 -13.05
CA GLU A 91 0.91 -15.07 -13.18
C GLU A 91 0.56 -16.13 -12.10
N PRO A 92 0.26 -17.39 -12.47
CA PRO A 92 -0.31 -18.37 -11.56
C PRO A 92 0.46 -18.60 -10.25
N SER A 93 1.79 -18.75 -10.31
CA SER A 93 2.60 -19.03 -9.12
C SER A 93 2.72 -17.81 -8.20
N SER A 94 2.68 -16.60 -8.75
CA SER A 94 2.61 -15.34 -8.01
C SER A 94 1.24 -15.17 -7.34
N VAL A 95 0.15 -15.50 -8.03
CA VAL A 95 -1.21 -15.46 -7.48
C VAL A 95 -1.35 -16.46 -6.32
N GLU A 96 -0.83 -17.68 -6.48
CA GLU A 96 -0.76 -18.68 -5.43
C GLU A 96 0.01 -18.16 -4.21
N PHE A 97 1.20 -17.57 -4.42
CA PHE A 97 1.97 -16.99 -3.33
C PHE A 97 1.23 -15.83 -2.63
N CYS A 98 0.55 -14.97 -3.40
CA CYS A 98 -0.28 -13.89 -2.85
C CYS A 98 -1.42 -14.43 -1.99
N HIS A 99 -2.03 -15.57 -2.38
CA HIS A 99 -3.03 -16.26 -1.58
C HIS A 99 -2.43 -16.72 -0.25
N HIS A 100 -1.29 -17.43 -0.27
CA HIS A 100 -0.61 -17.89 0.94
C HIS A 100 -0.14 -16.76 1.86
N LEU A 101 0.27 -15.60 1.31
CA LEU A 101 0.56 -14.40 2.10
C LEU A 101 -0.68 -13.82 2.79
N GLY A 102 -1.88 -14.12 2.27
CA GLY A 102 -3.14 -13.59 2.76
C GLY A 102 -3.51 -12.22 2.18
N LEU A 103 -3.18 -11.97 0.91
CA LEU A 103 -3.74 -10.83 0.18
C LEU A 103 -5.25 -11.01 -0.02
N ASN A 104 -5.98 -9.90 -0.07
CA ASN A 104 -7.44 -9.89 -0.28
C ASN A 104 -7.83 -9.95 -1.75
N TYR A 105 -6.99 -9.46 -2.66
CA TYR A 105 -7.24 -9.49 -4.09
C TYR A 105 -5.96 -9.46 -4.92
N VAL A 106 -6.08 -9.90 -6.17
CA VAL A 106 -5.10 -9.67 -7.23
C VAL A 106 -5.76 -8.85 -8.34
N SER A 107 -4.99 -7.97 -8.97
CA SER A 107 -5.43 -7.14 -10.10
C SER A 107 -4.47 -7.34 -11.27
N CYS A 108 -5.02 -7.65 -12.44
CA CYS A 108 -4.27 -7.92 -13.66
C CYS A 108 -4.99 -7.37 -14.89
N SER A 109 -4.30 -7.36 -16.02
CA SER A 109 -4.85 -6.96 -17.32
C SER A 109 -6.08 -7.80 -17.70
N PRO A 110 -7.09 -7.25 -18.42
CA PRO A 110 -8.36 -7.93 -18.70
C PRO A 110 -8.23 -9.36 -19.24
N TYR A 111 -7.30 -9.60 -20.15
CA TYR A 111 -7.08 -10.91 -20.77
C TYR A 111 -6.47 -11.96 -19.82
N ARG A 112 -5.85 -11.54 -18.71
CA ARG A 112 -5.31 -12.45 -17.67
C ARG A 112 -6.30 -12.74 -16.55
N VAL A 113 -7.47 -12.08 -16.52
CA VAL A 113 -8.45 -12.25 -15.44
C VAL A 113 -8.89 -13.71 -15.30
N ALA A 114 -9.12 -14.42 -16.40
CA ALA A 114 -9.50 -15.83 -16.35
C ALA A 114 -8.40 -16.72 -15.73
N ILE A 115 -7.14 -16.47 -16.08
CA ILE A 115 -5.97 -17.16 -15.54
C ILE A 115 -5.84 -16.89 -14.03
N ALA A 116 -5.93 -15.63 -13.62
CA ALA A 116 -5.84 -15.24 -12.22
C ALA A 116 -6.97 -15.87 -11.37
N ARG A 117 -8.20 -15.95 -11.91
CA ARG A 117 -9.32 -16.62 -11.24
C ARG A 117 -9.07 -18.12 -11.07
N LEU A 118 -8.59 -18.79 -12.10
CA LEU A 118 -8.27 -20.22 -12.04
C LEU A 118 -7.15 -20.49 -11.05
N ALA A 119 -6.06 -19.72 -11.11
CA ALA A 119 -4.93 -19.86 -10.19
C ALA A 119 -5.34 -19.60 -8.74
N ALA A 120 -6.16 -18.58 -8.47
CA ALA A 120 -6.68 -18.31 -7.13
C ALA A 120 -7.57 -19.45 -6.60
N ALA A 121 -8.39 -20.05 -7.46
CA ALA A 121 -9.20 -21.21 -7.10
C ALA A 121 -8.34 -22.44 -6.79
N GLN A 122 -7.32 -22.71 -7.62
CA GLN A 122 -6.37 -23.80 -7.40
C GLN A 122 -5.59 -23.60 -6.09
N ALA A 123 -5.12 -22.38 -5.81
CA ALA A 123 -4.44 -22.06 -4.56
C ALA A 123 -5.34 -22.33 -3.34
N ALA A 124 -6.61 -21.93 -3.38
CA ALA A 124 -7.57 -22.18 -2.30
C ALA A 124 -7.86 -23.68 -2.10
N LEU A 125 -7.93 -24.46 -3.18
CA LEU A 125 -8.10 -25.91 -3.10
C LEU A 125 -6.87 -26.61 -2.51
N ASN A 126 -5.67 -26.20 -2.95
CA ASN A 126 -4.41 -26.77 -2.49
C ASN A 126 -4.09 -26.43 -1.03
N ALA A 127 -4.58 -25.28 -0.53
CA ALA A 127 -4.46 -24.87 0.87
C ALA A 127 -5.36 -25.66 1.84
N GLY A 128 -6.10 -26.68 1.37
CA GLY A 128 -6.87 -27.58 2.24
C GLY A 128 -8.32 -27.17 2.48
N GLY A 129 -8.91 -26.33 1.62
CA GLY A 129 -10.34 -26.00 1.70
C GLY A 129 -10.74 -25.16 2.92
N GLU A 130 -9.79 -24.53 3.62
CA GLU A 130 -10.13 -23.48 4.57
C GLU A 130 -10.67 -22.29 3.79
N GLN A 131 -11.99 -22.10 3.91
CA GLN A 131 -12.62 -20.88 3.40
C GLN A 131 -11.93 -19.68 4.04
N PRO A 132 -11.60 -18.63 3.27
CA PRO A 132 -11.14 -17.39 3.87
C PRO A 132 -12.22 -16.94 4.84
N ALA A 133 -11.88 -16.86 6.14
CA ALA A 133 -12.79 -16.45 7.19
C ALA A 133 -13.57 -15.22 6.73
N ASP A 134 -14.89 -15.37 6.60
CA ASP A 134 -15.77 -14.28 6.24
C ASP A 134 -15.57 -13.18 7.28
N LYS A 135 -14.95 -12.07 6.88
CA LYS A 135 -14.64 -10.98 7.83
C LYS A 135 -15.97 -10.56 8.46
N PRO A 136 -16.10 -10.49 9.80
CA PRO A 136 -17.32 -9.98 10.39
C PRO A 136 -17.59 -8.58 9.81
N LYS A 137 -18.78 -8.39 9.23
CA LYS A 137 -19.24 -7.10 8.72
C LYS A 137 -19.20 -6.08 9.86
N LYS A 138 -18.11 -5.32 9.99
CA LYS A 138 -18.06 -4.17 10.88
C LYS A 138 -19.06 -3.15 10.37
N LYS A 139 -20.03 -2.79 11.21
CA LYS A 139 -20.92 -1.65 11.00
C LYS A 139 -20.07 -0.42 10.71
N ALA A 140 -20.42 0.33 9.66
CA ALA A 140 -19.71 1.55 9.26
C ALA A 140 -19.41 2.43 10.47
N ALA A 141 -18.13 2.69 10.72
CA ALA A 141 -17.71 3.63 11.75
C ALA A 141 -18.24 5.02 11.35
N LYS A 142 -18.98 5.67 12.25
CA LYS A 142 -19.41 7.06 12.05
C LYS A 142 -18.19 7.94 11.76
N PRO A 143 -18.27 8.87 10.79
CA PRO A 143 -17.18 9.78 10.52
C PRO A 143 -16.85 10.56 11.79
N ARG A 144 -15.61 10.44 12.24
CA ARG A 144 -15.10 11.18 13.39
C ARG A 144 -15.14 12.66 13.02
N ALA A 145 -15.96 13.43 13.72
CA ALA A 145 -16.13 14.86 13.45
C ALA A 145 -14.76 15.55 13.44
N ARG A 146 -14.47 16.26 12.34
CA ARG A 146 -13.33 17.18 12.27
C ARG A 146 -13.45 18.13 13.47
N ARG A 147 -12.46 18.13 14.36
CA ARG A 147 -12.32 19.15 15.39
C ARG A 147 -12.16 20.49 14.66
N GLY A 148 -13.24 21.27 14.64
CA GLY A 148 -13.21 22.63 14.10
C GLY A 148 -12.19 23.44 14.86
N THR A 149 -11.27 24.06 14.13
CA THR A 149 -10.44 25.14 14.65
C THR A 149 -11.37 26.27 15.07
N ALA A 150 -11.32 26.64 16.35
CA ALA A 150 -12.09 27.76 16.86
C ALA A 150 -11.64 29.05 16.16
N ALA A 151 -12.57 29.69 15.44
CA ALA A 151 -12.38 31.02 14.88
C ALA A 151 -12.21 32.03 16.03
N THR A 152 -11.11 32.77 15.99
CA THR A 152 -10.82 33.85 16.94
C THR A 152 -11.74 35.04 16.65
N ALA A 153 -12.49 35.50 17.65
CA ALA A 153 -13.41 36.65 17.53
C ALA A 153 -12.64 37.98 17.35
N PRO A 154 -13.20 38.99 16.66
CA PRO A 154 -12.51 40.24 16.41
C PRO A 154 -12.55 41.15 17.66
N ALA A 155 -11.43 41.82 17.92
CA ALA A 155 -11.28 42.77 19.01
C ALA A 155 -12.16 44.03 18.80
N ARG A 156 -13.03 44.34 19.77
CA ARG A 156 -13.75 45.62 19.85
C ARG A 156 -12.78 46.73 20.30
N SER A 157 -12.54 47.73 19.46
CA SER A 157 -11.88 48.97 19.88
C SER A 157 -12.84 49.82 20.72
N LYS A 158 -12.43 50.17 21.94
CA LYS A 158 -13.11 51.20 22.75
C LYS A 158 -12.43 52.54 22.51
N ALA A 159 -13.13 53.45 21.85
CA ALA A 159 -12.80 54.86 21.80
C ALA A 159 -12.73 55.44 23.23
N ARG A 160 -11.65 56.14 23.56
CA ARG A 160 -11.50 56.88 24.81
C ARG A 160 -11.42 58.37 24.49
N ALA A 161 -12.56 59.05 24.60
CA ALA A 161 -12.60 60.49 24.72
C ALA A 161 -12.37 60.87 26.19
N ARG A 162 -11.46 61.82 26.45
CA ARG A 162 -11.67 62.91 27.40
C ARG A 162 -10.57 63.96 27.30
N SER A 163 -11.04 65.20 27.26
CA SER A 163 -10.35 66.46 27.14
C SER A 163 -9.50 66.82 28.36
N ARG A 164 -8.47 67.64 28.13
CA ARG A 164 -8.08 68.68 29.08
C ARG A 164 -7.36 69.82 28.38
N THR A 165 -7.60 71.00 28.92
CA THR A 165 -7.61 72.30 28.26
C THR A 165 -6.36 73.12 28.66
N THR A 166 -5.92 73.97 27.72
CA THR A 166 -5.26 75.29 27.87
C THR A 166 -3.80 75.51 28.31
N ARG A 167 -3.17 76.40 27.48
CA ARG A 167 -2.13 77.43 27.75
C ARG A 167 -0.71 76.91 28.00
N SER A 168 0.39 77.54 27.55
CA SER A 168 0.68 78.87 26.99
C SER A 168 2.15 78.92 26.52
N ARG A 169 2.42 79.57 25.38
CA ARG A 169 3.62 80.34 24.96
C ARG A 169 5.01 79.94 25.52
N ARG A 170 5.95 79.61 24.62
CA ARG A 170 6.96 80.51 24.03
C ARG A 170 7.60 79.84 22.83
#